data_AF-A0A1I7SEB0-F1
#
_entry.id   AF-A0A1I7SEB0-F1
#
_cell.length_a   1.000
_cell.length_b   1.000
_cell.length_c   1.000
_cell.angle_alpha   90.00
_cell.angle_beta   90.00
_cell.angle_gamma   90.00
#
_symmetry.space_group_name_H-M   'P 1'
#
loop_
_entity.id
_entity.type
_entity.pdbx_description
1 polymer ?
#
loop_
_entity_poly.entity_id
_entity_poly.type
_entity_poly.pdbx_seq_one_letter_code
_entity_poly.pdbx_strand_id
1 'polypeptide(L)'
;MSSQDVANHYNAIPNKTTEDRRSSKIIHLRNYNNWMKSMLIARFIKRLNKKGIERPSVLDLCCGKGGDLSKWKVSNIKEIVMTDVAAVSVEHAKDRYKETIDRMRNERRDPFNAQFVVADAGKECLADKYEPKERLFDLASCMFALHYQFADEKRARKMIENITERLRPGGYFIGILTDPDQIINLVRNKGADNKYKNEVCSVTFENFDVHKEESKIPLFGAKLYFALDEVVNCPEYFAKFALLKQMMKENGMELVYTKPLNEGYKDFIKKGEHFRLFKRMNALEAFGRKEMSDSDGHRKEYSKAYSYLNEHPEQEFVGTLSRSEWEVISMYRVFAFKKTDPNEKRETRTPEPEISEDEEPPARDRKRRNQDEDDEYYKQRRQKAH
;
A
#
# COMPACT_ATOMS: atom_id res chain seq x y z
N MET A 1 -20.54 -12.17 4.97
CA MET A 1 -19.65 -12.82 3.98
C MET A 1 -18.44 -13.35 4.74
N SER A 2 -17.99 -14.58 4.46
CA SER A 2 -16.89 -15.22 5.17
C SER A 2 -15.54 -14.89 4.55
N SER A 3 -14.44 -15.09 5.27
CA SER A 3 -13.07 -14.94 4.75
C SER A 3 -12.82 -15.82 3.52
N GLN A 4 -13.58 -16.92 3.40
CA GLN A 4 -13.53 -17.82 2.26
C GLN A 4 -14.01 -17.15 0.98
N ASP A 5 -15.00 -16.26 1.05
CA ASP A 5 -15.53 -15.58 -0.14
C ASP A 5 -14.51 -14.56 -0.68
N VAL A 6 -13.81 -13.85 0.23
CA VAL A 6 -12.68 -12.97 -0.12
C VAL A 6 -11.54 -13.80 -0.72
N ALA A 7 -11.20 -14.94 -0.11
CA ALA A 7 -10.18 -15.84 -0.62
C ALA A 7 -10.52 -16.36 -2.02
N ASN A 8 -11.75 -16.81 -2.24
CA ASN A 8 -12.25 -17.32 -3.51
C ASN A 8 -12.17 -16.25 -4.60
N HIS A 9 -12.54 -15.00 -4.28
CA HIS A 9 -12.42 -13.87 -5.19
C HIS A 9 -10.96 -13.67 -5.65
N TYR A 10 -10.01 -13.56 -4.71
CA TYR A 10 -8.60 -13.36 -5.07
C TYR A 10 -7.96 -14.55 -5.79
N ASN A 11 -8.42 -15.77 -5.50
CA ASN A 11 -7.99 -16.97 -6.20
C ASN A 11 -8.48 -17.01 -7.66
N ALA A 12 -9.69 -16.49 -7.92
CA ALA A 12 -10.28 -16.44 -9.25
C ALA A 12 -9.62 -15.39 -10.16
N ILE A 13 -8.95 -14.38 -9.61
CA ILE A 13 -8.24 -13.37 -10.42
C ILE A 13 -7.02 -14.02 -11.08
N PRO A 14 -6.93 -14.08 -12.42
CA PRO A 14 -5.82 -14.72 -13.11
C PRO A 14 -4.50 -13.97 -12.89
N ASN A 15 -3.38 -14.70 -12.98
CA ASN A 15 -2.05 -14.08 -12.98
C ASN A 15 -1.80 -13.40 -14.33
N LYS A 16 -2.13 -12.11 -14.41
CA LYS A 16 -1.76 -11.27 -15.56
C LYS A 16 -0.24 -11.11 -15.64
N THR A 17 0.32 -11.27 -16.85
CA THR A 17 1.73 -11.02 -17.15
C THR A 17 2.05 -9.53 -17.02
N THR A 18 3.34 -9.17 -17.07
CA THR A 18 3.75 -7.75 -17.08
C THR A 18 3.22 -7.02 -18.31
N GLU A 19 3.08 -7.71 -19.44
CA GLU A 19 2.55 -7.13 -20.70
C GLU A 19 1.04 -6.92 -20.61
N ASP A 20 0.27 -7.89 -20.12
CA ASP A 20 -1.18 -7.76 -19.90
C ASP A 20 -1.53 -6.62 -18.92
N ARG A 21 -0.61 -6.28 -18.02
CA ARG A 21 -0.79 -5.16 -17.09
C ARG A 21 -0.55 -3.82 -17.76
N ARG A 22 0.24 -3.74 -18.83
CA ARG A 22 0.50 -2.47 -19.54
C ARG A 22 -0.72 -1.96 -20.29
N SER A 23 -1.66 -2.85 -20.65
CA SER A 23 -2.92 -2.50 -21.30
C SER A 23 -4.07 -2.23 -20.30
N SER A 24 -3.83 -2.31 -19.00
CA SER A 24 -4.85 -2.08 -17.96
C SER A 24 -5.22 -0.59 -17.88
N LYS A 25 -6.52 -0.28 -17.86
CA LYS A 25 -7.04 1.09 -17.65
C LYS A 25 -6.52 1.77 -16.38
N ILE A 26 -6.21 0.99 -15.36
CA ILE A 26 -5.75 1.47 -14.04
C ILE A 26 -4.25 1.26 -13.80
N ILE A 27 -3.44 1.18 -14.88
CA ILE A 27 -2.01 0.91 -14.76
C ILE A 27 -1.30 1.98 -13.91
N HIS A 28 -1.63 3.25 -14.08
CA HIS A 28 -1.01 4.32 -13.30
C HIS A 28 -1.46 4.31 -11.84
N LEU A 29 -2.74 4.04 -11.55
CA LEU A 29 -3.21 3.74 -10.19
C LEU A 29 -2.43 2.59 -9.52
N ARG A 30 -2.23 1.47 -10.23
CA ARG A 30 -1.45 0.32 -9.72
C ARG A 30 0.00 0.72 -9.46
N ASN A 31 0.60 1.53 -10.31
CA ASN A 31 1.98 2.03 -10.16
C ASN A 31 2.09 2.98 -8.97
N TYR A 32 1.15 3.92 -8.83
CA TYR A 32 1.05 4.84 -7.69
C TYR A 32 0.94 4.08 -6.37
N ASN A 33 0.01 3.12 -6.28
CA ASN A 33 -0.17 2.29 -5.09
C ASN A 33 1.11 1.51 -4.75
N ASN A 34 1.79 0.94 -5.75
CA ASN A 34 3.06 0.26 -5.52
C ASN A 34 4.18 1.20 -5.09
N TRP A 35 4.24 2.41 -5.64
CA TRP A 35 5.21 3.42 -5.23
C TRP A 35 4.96 3.88 -3.80
N MET A 36 3.72 4.19 -3.43
CA MET A 36 3.34 4.56 -2.06
C MET A 36 3.70 3.46 -1.05
N LYS A 37 3.45 2.19 -1.38
CA LYS A 37 3.90 1.05 -0.55
C LYS A 37 5.42 1.03 -0.40
N SER A 38 6.18 1.22 -1.49
CA SER A 38 7.65 1.28 -1.45
C SER A 38 8.14 2.41 -0.55
N MET A 39 7.54 3.60 -0.63
CA MET A 39 7.90 4.76 0.18
C MET A 39 7.59 4.55 1.66
N LEU A 40 6.40 4.03 1.97
CA LEU A 40 6.00 3.74 3.33
C LEU A 40 6.94 2.71 3.99
N ILE A 41 7.20 1.60 3.29
CA ILE A 41 8.13 0.56 3.77
C ILE A 41 9.53 1.17 3.97
N ALA A 42 10.08 1.85 2.97
CA ALA A 42 11.42 2.43 3.05
C ALA A 42 11.55 3.43 4.22
N ARG A 43 10.52 4.26 4.46
CA ARG A 43 10.51 5.24 5.57
C ARG A 43 10.65 4.55 6.93
N PHE A 44 9.88 3.50 7.19
CA PHE A 44 9.89 2.84 8.49
C PHE A 44 11.08 1.88 8.67
N ILE A 45 11.58 1.28 7.59
CA ILE A 45 12.88 0.58 7.60
C ILE A 45 14.01 1.57 7.94
N LYS A 46 14.05 2.77 7.32
CA LYS A 46 15.06 3.80 7.65
C LYS A 46 14.99 4.19 9.14
N ARG A 47 13.79 4.30 9.73
CA ARG A 47 13.62 4.57 11.17
C ARG A 47 14.14 3.44 12.04
N LEU A 48 13.93 2.18 11.66
CA LEU A 48 14.49 1.02 12.37
C LEU A 48 16.01 0.97 12.27
N ASN A 49 16.58 1.22 11.08
CA ASN A 49 18.02 1.27 10.86
C ASN A 49 18.69 2.36 11.70
N LYS A 50 18.07 3.54 11.84
CA LYS A 50 18.57 4.62 12.73
C LYS A 50 18.61 4.22 14.21
N LYS A 51 17.85 3.20 14.61
CA LYS A 51 17.89 2.61 15.96
C LYS A 51 18.85 1.41 16.06
N GLY A 52 19.69 1.18 15.06
CA GLY A 52 20.65 0.07 15.02
C GLY A 52 20.09 -1.26 14.52
N ILE A 53 18.84 -1.31 14.05
CA ILE A 53 18.23 -2.53 13.50
C ILE A 53 18.50 -2.57 11.99
N GLU A 54 19.65 -3.12 11.59
CA GLU A 54 20.10 -3.08 10.17
C GLU A 54 19.31 -4.00 9.22
N ARG A 55 18.85 -5.15 9.73
CA ARG A 55 18.10 -6.16 8.98
C ARG A 55 16.87 -6.61 9.78
N PRO A 56 15.76 -5.85 9.71
CA PRO A 56 14.59 -6.12 10.54
C PRO A 56 13.91 -7.45 10.19
N SER A 57 13.23 -8.04 11.18
CA SER A 57 12.29 -9.16 11.05
C SER A 57 10.89 -8.62 10.78
N VAL A 58 10.20 -9.18 9.77
CA VAL A 58 8.93 -8.65 9.25
C VAL A 58 7.78 -9.65 9.35
N LEU A 59 6.61 -9.17 9.75
CA LEU A 59 5.33 -9.87 9.58
C LEU A 59 4.52 -9.18 8.48
N ASP A 60 4.26 -9.85 7.37
CA ASP A 60 3.49 -9.33 6.23
C ASP A 60 2.13 -10.02 6.16
N LEU A 61 1.10 -9.31 6.65
CA LEU A 61 -0.27 -9.79 6.79
C LEU A 61 -1.08 -9.53 5.53
N CYS A 62 -1.86 -10.54 5.14
CA CYS A 62 -2.65 -10.54 3.91
C CYS A 62 -1.75 -10.28 2.70
N CYS A 63 -0.66 -11.05 2.61
CA CYS A 63 0.41 -10.82 1.63
C CYS A 63 -0.02 -11.04 0.18
N GLY A 64 -1.21 -11.62 -0.04
CA GLY A 64 -1.70 -12.05 -1.34
C GLY A 64 -0.67 -12.89 -2.06
N LYS A 65 -0.52 -12.65 -3.36
CA LYS A 65 0.43 -13.35 -4.23
C LYS A 65 1.88 -12.84 -4.09
N GLY A 66 2.25 -12.21 -2.98
CA GLY A 66 3.62 -11.73 -2.74
C GLY A 66 4.04 -10.52 -3.58
N GLY A 67 3.14 -9.55 -3.81
CA GLY A 67 3.42 -8.35 -4.61
C GLY A 67 4.45 -7.38 -3.99
N ASP A 68 4.77 -7.55 -2.71
CA ASP A 68 5.69 -6.69 -1.96
C ASP A 68 7.07 -7.32 -1.72
N LEU A 69 7.30 -8.57 -2.18
CA LEU A 69 8.59 -9.27 -2.06
C LEU A 69 9.79 -8.48 -2.60
N SER A 70 9.62 -7.79 -3.74
CA SER A 70 10.69 -6.95 -4.30
C SER A 70 11.03 -5.76 -3.40
N LYS A 71 10.04 -5.22 -2.68
CA LYS A 71 10.22 -4.13 -1.72
C LYS A 71 11.00 -4.62 -0.51
N TRP A 72 10.63 -5.80 0.01
CA TRP A 72 11.35 -6.46 1.10
C TRP A 72 12.80 -6.83 0.74
N LYS A 73 13.04 -7.30 -0.49
CA LYS A 73 14.40 -7.49 -1.04
C LYS A 73 15.20 -6.18 -1.04
N VAL A 74 14.61 -5.07 -1.48
CA VAL A 74 15.29 -3.76 -1.52
C VAL A 74 15.58 -3.25 -0.11
N SER A 75 14.67 -3.47 0.84
CA SER A 75 14.79 -3.07 2.24
C SER A 75 15.79 -3.89 3.06
N ASN A 76 16.42 -4.92 2.47
CA ASN A 76 17.48 -5.72 3.09
C ASN A 76 17.08 -6.35 4.45
N ILE A 77 15.84 -6.85 4.54
CA ILE A 77 15.35 -7.50 5.76
C ILE A 77 16.12 -8.79 6.07
N LYS A 78 16.03 -9.27 7.32
CA LYS A 78 16.63 -10.56 7.72
C LYS A 78 15.71 -11.72 7.36
N GLU A 79 14.43 -11.56 7.68
CA GLU A 79 13.44 -12.62 7.58
C GLU A 79 12.02 -12.05 7.54
N ILE A 80 11.11 -12.84 6.99
CA ILE A 80 9.70 -12.49 6.84
C ILE A 80 8.78 -13.67 7.15
N VAL A 81 7.66 -13.41 7.81
CA VAL A 81 6.51 -14.31 7.83
C VAL A 81 5.43 -13.69 6.95
N MET A 82 5.04 -14.38 5.89
CA MET A 82 4.00 -13.95 4.96
C MET A 82 2.75 -14.79 5.20
N THR A 83 1.64 -14.13 5.53
CA THR A 83 0.37 -14.82 5.83
C THR A 83 -0.75 -14.33 4.94
N ASP A 84 -1.59 -15.26 4.50
CA ASP A 84 -2.83 -14.94 3.79
C ASP A 84 -3.88 -16.04 4.05
N VAL A 85 -5.16 -15.67 3.93
CA VAL A 85 -6.26 -16.64 4.06
C VAL A 85 -6.37 -17.54 2.83
N ALA A 86 -5.91 -17.07 1.68
CA ALA A 86 -6.00 -17.78 0.41
C ALA A 86 -4.76 -18.65 0.15
N ALA A 87 -4.88 -19.97 0.32
CA ALA A 87 -3.79 -20.93 0.12
C ALA A 87 -3.10 -20.81 -1.25
N VAL A 88 -3.87 -20.63 -2.33
CA VAL A 88 -3.35 -20.44 -3.70
C VAL A 88 -2.53 -19.15 -3.81
N SER A 89 -2.93 -18.09 -3.11
CA SER A 89 -2.16 -16.84 -3.08
C SER A 89 -0.83 -17.02 -2.34
N VAL A 90 -0.84 -17.76 -1.23
CA VAL A 90 0.38 -18.10 -0.48
C VAL A 90 1.35 -18.94 -1.32
N GLU A 91 0.86 -19.93 -2.08
CA GLU A 91 1.75 -20.73 -2.95
C GLU A 91 2.37 -19.86 -4.06
N HIS A 92 1.58 -18.98 -4.69
CA HIS A 92 2.14 -18.02 -5.65
C HIS A 92 3.18 -17.07 -5.02
N ALA A 93 2.98 -16.66 -3.76
CA ALA A 93 3.96 -15.84 -3.05
C ALA A 93 5.26 -16.63 -2.81
N LYS A 94 5.16 -17.91 -2.47
CA LYS A 94 6.29 -18.82 -2.28
C LYS A 94 7.08 -19.02 -3.57
N ASP A 95 6.43 -19.18 -4.72
CA ASP A 95 7.11 -19.29 -6.01
C ASP A 95 7.84 -18.00 -6.39
N ARG A 96 7.20 -16.83 -6.24
CA ARG A 96 7.85 -15.53 -6.46
C ARG A 96 9.01 -15.28 -5.52
N TYR A 97 8.93 -15.81 -4.30
CA TYR A 97 10.03 -15.74 -3.35
C TYR A 97 11.23 -16.55 -3.85
N LYS A 98 11.04 -17.79 -4.34
CA LYS A 98 12.14 -18.58 -4.94
C LYS A 98 12.86 -17.79 -6.03
N GLU A 99 12.11 -17.21 -6.98
CA GLU A 99 12.67 -16.36 -8.05
C GLU A 99 13.41 -15.11 -7.51
N THR A 100 12.92 -14.55 -6.40
CA THR A 100 13.54 -13.39 -5.75
C THR A 100 14.88 -13.79 -5.13
N ILE A 101 14.94 -14.95 -4.48
CA ILE A 101 16.14 -15.48 -3.83
C ILE A 101 17.19 -15.88 -4.85
N ASP A 102 16.80 -16.52 -5.96
CA ASP A 102 17.73 -16.89 -7.02
C ASP A 102 18.38 -15.66 -7.66
N ARG A 103 17.58 -14.60 -7.89
CA ARG A 103 18.13 -13.30 -8.32
C ARG A 103 19.07 -12.68 -7.29
N MET A 104 18.74 -12.76 -6.00
CA MET A 104 19.63 -12.24 -4.94
C MET A 104 20.97 -12.97 -4.91
N ARG A 105 20.96 -14.30 -5.05
CA ARG A 105 22.17 -15.12 -5.12
C ARG A 105 23.02 -14.76 -6.33
N ASN A 106 22.40 -14.57 -7.50
CA ASN A 106 23.10 -14.12 -8.72
C ASN A 106 23.71 -12.72 -8.56
N GLU A 107 23.04 -11.84 -7.80
CA GLU A 107 23.54 -10.51 -7.43
C GLU A 107 24.58 -10.54 -6.29
N ARG A 108 24.98 -11.73 -5.78
CA ARG A 108 25.87 -11.92 -4.62
C ARG A 108 25.37 -11.20 -3.36
N ARG A 109 24.06 -11.12 -3.19
CA ARG A 109 23.41 -10.55 -1.99
C ARG A 109 23.00 -11.66 -1.05
N ASP A 110 23.13 -11.41 0.25
CA ASP A 110 22.64 -12.32 1.27
C ASP A 110 21.10 -12.39 1.26
N PRO A 111 20.50 -13.55 1.00
CA PRO A 111 19.05 -13.69 0.97
C PRO A 111 18.40 -13.49 2.36
N PHE A 112 17.10 -13.19 2.36
CA PHE A 112 16.31 -13.18 3.60
C PHE A 112 15.49 -14.48 3.70
N ASN A 113 15.26 -14.97 4.92
CA ASN A 113 14.46 -16.17 5.15
C ASN A 113 12.96 -15.85 5.06
N ALA A 114 12.14 -16.79 4.59
CA ALA A 114 10.70 -16.61 4.54
C ALA A 114 9.96 -17.84 5.09
N GLN A 115 8.86 -17.57 5.79
CA GLN A 115 7.83 -18.56 6.10
C GLN A 115 6.50 -18.12 5.49
N PHE A 116 5.73 -19.11 5.05
CA PHE A 116 4.49 -18.93 4.33
C PHE A 116 3.37 -19.61 5.11
N VAL A 117 2.40 -18.82 5.58
CA VAL A 117 1.35 -19.28 6.49
C VAL A 117 -0.02 -19.08 5.83
N VAL A 118 -0.78 -20.15 5.70
CA VAL A 118 -2.20 -20.07 5.32
C VAL A 118 -3.03 -19.94 6.59
N ALA A 119 -3.61 -18.76 6.80
CA ALA A 119 -4.40 -18.48 8.00
C ALA A 119 -5.39 -17.33 7.81
N ASP A 120 -6.54 -17.46 8.45
CA ASP A 120 -7.46 -16.36 8.68
C ASP A 120 -6.99 -15.56 9.91
N ALA A 121 -6.21 -14.49 9.66
CA ALA A 121 -5.66 -13.63 10.72
C ALA A 121 -6.72 -12.91 11.57
N GLY A 122 -7.99 -12.89 11.14
CA GLY A 122 -9.11 -12.41 11.96
C GLY A 122 -9.74 -13.48 12.85
N LYS A 123 -9.29 -14.73 12.81
CA LYS A 123 -9.87 -15.82 13.63
C LYS A 123 -8.83 -16.65 14.35
N GLU A 124 -7.71 -16.87 13.71
CA GLU A 124 -6.69 -17.80 14.16
C GLU A 124 -5.56 -17.06 14.87
N CYS A 125 -4.90 -17.74 15.82
CA CYS A 125 -3.67 -17.26 16.44
C CYS A 125 -2.50 -17.50 15.47
N LEU A 126 -1.87 -16.45 14.98
CA LEU A 126 -0.76 -16.62 14.02
C LEU A 126 0.50 -17.16 14.67
N ALA A 127 0.74 -16.85 15.95
CA ALA A 127 1.90 -17.34 16.69
C ALA A 127 2.00 -18.86 16.78
N ASP A 128 0.88 -19.58 16.63
CA ASP A 128 0.86 -21.05 16.60
C ASP A 128 1.23 -21.63 15.23
N LYS A 129 1.38 -20.79 14.19
CA LYS A 129 1.48 -21.19 12.79
C LYS A 129 2.83 -20.88 12.12
N TYR A 130 3.73 -20.20 12.80
CA TYR A 130 5.09 -19.96 12.34
C TYR A 130 6.10 -20.38 13.41
N GLU A 131 7.33 -20.63 12.98
CA GLU A 131 8.41 -21.11 13.86
C GLU A 131 9.59 -20.11 13.92
N PRO A 132 10.27 -19.95 15.08
CA PRO A 132 9.80 -20.38 16.39
C PRO A 132 8.51 -19.64 16.78
N LYS A 133 7.66 -20.24 17.60
CA LYS A 133 6.41 -19.62 18.08
C LYS A 133 6.64 -18.32 18.85
N GLU A 134 7.81 -18.17 19.46
CA GLU A 134 8.24 -16.99 20.22
C GLU A 134 8.81 -15.88 19.33
N ARG A 135 8.82 -16.08 18.00
CA ARG A 135 9.37 -15.11 17.05
C ARG A 135 8.79 -13.72 17.28
N LEU A 136 9.69 -12.74 17.30
CA LEU A 136 9.38 -11.32 17.42
C LEU A 136 9.67 -10.61 16.10
N PHE A 137 8.93 -9.54 15.84
CA PHE A 137 9.01 -8.72 14.65
C PHE A 137 9.40 -7.28 15.00
N ASP A 138 10.17 -6.65 14.13
CA ASP A 138 10.48 -5.22 14.20
C ASP A 138 9.45 -4.39 13.42
N LEU A 139 8.82 -5.00 12.40
CA LEU A 139 7.83 -4.38 11.54
C LEU A 139 6.69 -5.37 11.23
N ALA A 140 5.45 -4.94 11.42
CA ALA A 140 4.27 -5.57 10.85
C ALA A 140 3.71 -4.71 9.71
N SER A 141 3.26 -5.36 8.63
CA SER A 141 2.70 -4.72 7.43
C SER A 141 1.32 -5.31 7.14
N CYS A 142 0.34 -4.45 6.83
CA CYS A 142 -0.95 -4.88 6.26
C CYS A 142 -1.42 -3.87 5.22
N MET A 143 -1.33 -4.23 3.95
CA MET A 143 -1.59 -3.33 2.83
C MET A 143 -2.93 -3.66 2.18
N PHE A 144 -3.89 -2.73 2.20
CA PHE A 144 -5.19 -2.84 1.55
C PHE A 144 -6.04 -4.05 2.01
N ALA A 145 -5.90 -4.48 3.27
CA ALA A 145 -6.64 -5.67 3.74
C ALA A 145 -7.23 -5.56 5.15
N LEU A 146 -6.80 -4.59 5.97
CA LEU A 146 -7.25 -4.52 7.37
C LEU A 146 -8.77 -4.29 7.50
N HIS A 147 -9.39 -3.57 6.55
CA HIS A 147 -10.84 -3.30 6.53
C HIS A 147 -11.69 -4.58 6.46
N TYR A 148 -11.20 -5.66 5.84
CA TYR A 148 -11.94 -6.93 5.80
C TYR A 148 -12.24 -7.51 7.19
N GLN A 149 -11.39 -7.19 8.17
CA GLN A 149 -11.54 -7.70 9.54
C GLN A 149 -12.56 -6.92 10.37
N PHE A 150 -13.04 -5.77 9.88
CA PHE A 150 -14.07 -4.97 10.54
C PHE A 150 -15.50 -5.47 10.26
N ALA A 151 -15.63 -6.66 9.67
CA ALA A 151 -16.91 -7.37 9.53
C ALA A 151 -17.62 -7.56 10.88
N ASP A 152 -16.85 -7.83 11.94
CA ASP A 152 -17.30 -7.91 13.31
C ASP A 152 -16.16 -7.57 14.27
N GLU A 153 -16.51 -7.25 15.51
CA GLU A 153 -15.54 -6.82 16.53
C GLU A 153 -14.52 -7.91 16.89
N LYS A 154 -14.97 -9.17 16.99
CA LYS A 154 -14.10 -10.29 17.38
C LYS A 154 -12.97 -10.46 16.37
N ARG A 155 -13.29 -10.36 15.08
CA ARG A 155 -12.30 -10.43 14.01
C ARG A 155 -11.30 -9.28 14.03
N ALA A 156 -11.80 -8.06 14.16
CA ALA A 156 -10.95 -6.88 14.24
C ALA A 156 -9.99 -6.96 15.44
N ARG A 157 -10.49 -7.37 16.61
CA ARG A 157 -9.67 -7.58 17.81
C ARG A 157 -8.62 -8.67 17.61
N LYS A 158 -8.98 -9.81 17.03
CA LYS A 158 -8.02 -10.90 16.79
C LYS A 158 -6.92 -10.51 15.79
N MET A 159 -7.28 -9.76 14.74
CA MET A 159 -6.30 -9.22 13.81
C MET A 159 -5.33 -8.25 14.51
N ILE A 160 -5.83 -7.36 15.36
CA ILE A 160 -4.99 -6.41 16.12
C ILE A 160 -4.10 -7.13 17.13
N GLU A 161 -4.61 -8.16 17.80
CA GLU A 161 -3.82 -9.02 18.69
C GLU A 161 -2.65 -9.65 17.91
N ASN A 162 -2.92 -10.32 16.79
CA ASN A 162 -1.89 -10.92 15.91
C ASN A 162 -0.86 -9.89 15.40
N ILE A 163 -1.27 -8.66 15.12
CA ILE A 163 -0.36 -7.57 14.71
C ILE A 163 0.56 -7.15 15.86
N THR A 164 0.04 -7.08 17.08
CA THR A 164 0.67 -6.34 18.18
C THR A 164 1.34 -7.22 19.23
N GLU A 165 0.99 -8.51 19.32
CA GLU A 165 1.49 -9.42 20.36
C GLU A 165 2.98 -9.76 20.20
N ARG A 166 3.45 -9.91 18.96
CA ARG A 166 4.85 -10.26 18.63
C ARG A 166 5.67 -9.08 18.10
N LEU A 167 5.10 -7.87 18.11
CA LEU A 167 5.82 -6.68 17.71
C LEU A 167 6.68 -6.18 18.88
N ARG A 168 7.99 -6.02 18.65
CA ARG A 168 8.93 -5.53 19.67
C ARG A 168 8.54 -4.12 20.13
N PRO A 169 8.80 -3.76 21.40
CA PRO A 169 8.80 -2.36 21.84
C PRO A 169 9.62 -1.49 20.88
N GLY A 170 9.05 -0.36 20.46
CA GLY A 170 9.67 0.53 19.47
C GLY A 170 9.58 0.08 18.01
N GLY A 171 9.06 -1.13 17.74
CA GLY A 171 8.71 -1.64 16.42
C GLY A 171 7.46 -0.97 15.84
N TYR A 172 7.21 -1.17 14.56
CA TYR A 172 6.16 -0.44 13.82
C TYR A 172 5.11 -1.36 13.21
N PHE A 173 3.85 -0.93 13.20
CA PHE A 173 2.80 -1.47 12.35
C PHE A 173 2.47 -0.45 11.27
N ILE A 174 2.63 -0.81 10.01
CA ILE A 174 2.36 0.06 8.85
C ILE A 174 1.22 -0.52 8.00
N GLY A 175 0.47 0.36 7.35
CA GLY A 175 -0.56 -0.11 6.43
C GLY A 175 -1.18 0.97 5.55
N ILE A 176 -1.97 0.49 4.60
CA ILE A 176 -2.85 1.28 3.77
C ILE A 176 -4.27 0.73 3.95
N LEU A 177 -5.20 1.61 4.26
CA LEU A 177 -6.56 1.26 4.64
C LEU A 177 -7.54 2.23 3.97
N THR A 178 -8.75 1.76 3.69
CA THR A 178 -9.86 2.60 3.25
C THR A 178 -10.16 3.71 4.27
N ASP A 179 -10.64 4.83 3.79
CA ASP A 179 -11.01 5.97 4.58
C ASP A 179 -12.54 6.15 4.52
N PRO A 180 -13.30 5.58 5.49
CA PRO A 180 -14.76 5.66 5.47
C PRO A 180 -15.28 7.08 5.32
N ASP A 181 -14.64 8.07 5.95
CA ASP A 181 -15.07 9.46 5.91
C ASP A 181 -14.99 10.02 4.48
N GLN A 182 -13.90 9.70 3.76
CA GLN A 182 -13.73 10.10 2.36
C GLN A 182 -14.70 9.37 1.44
N ILE A 183 -14.93 8.08 1.66
CA ILE A 183 -15.89 7.29 0.86
C ILE A 183 -17.31 7.84 1.08
N ILE A 184 -17.71 8.10 2.33
CA ILE A 184 -19.00 8.72 2.69
C ILE A 184 -19.15 10.06 1.97
N ASN A 185 -18.15 10.93 2.08
CA ASN A 185 -18.17 12.25 1.44
C ASN A 185 -18.28 12.13 -0.09
N LEU A 186 -17.59 11.16 -0.70
CA LEU A 186 -17.68 10.95 -2.14
C LEU A 186 -19.09 10.52 -2.56
N VAL A 187 -19.67 9.53 -1.90
CA VAL A 187 -21.01 9.04 -2.24
C VAL A 187 -22.09 10.09 -1.95
N ARG A 188 -21.99 10.84 -0.86
CA ARG A 188 -22.95 11.92 -0.54
C ARG A 188 -22.93 13.05 -1.57
N ASN A 189 -21.75 13.41 -2.07
CA ASN A 189 -21.61 14.57 -2.96
C ASN A 189 -21.72 14.23 -4.46
N LYS A 190 -21.40 12.99 -4.85
CA LYS A 190 -21.32 12.59 -6.26
C LYS A 190 -22.09 11.31 -6.58
N GLY A 191 -22.65 10.65 -5.58
CA GLY A 191 -23.45 9.43 -5.73
C GLY A 191 -24.94 9.69 -5.66
N ALA A 192 -25.71 8.61 -5.78
CA ALA A 192 -27.16 8.57 -5.60
C ALA A 192 -27.57 7.18 -5.09
N ASP A 193 -28.66 7.08 -4.34
CA ASP A 193 -29.22 5.81 -3.86
C ASP A 193 -28.20 4.88 -3.18
N ASN A 194 -27.37 5.43 -2.29
CA ASN A 194 -26.30 4.70 -1.60
C ASN A 194 -25.24 4.07 -2.55
N LYS A 195 -25.13 4.60 -3.76
CA LYS A 195 -24.24 4.11 -4.80
C LYS A 195 -23.42 5.24 -5.39
N TYR A 196 -22.22 4.88 -5.84
CA TYR A 196 -21.36 5.75 -6.62
C TYR A 196 -20.61 4.92 -7.65
N LYS A 197 -20.35 5.50 -8.82
CA LYS A 197 -19.60 4.86 -9.90
C LYS A 197 -18.88 5.91 -10.73
N ASN A 198 -17.65 5.62 -11.13
CA ASN A 198 -16.91 6.35 -12.15
C ASN A 198 -16.34 5.37 -13.21
N GLU A 199 -15.38 5.81 -14.01
CA GLU A 199 -14.83 5.01 -15.12
C GLU A 199 -14.07 3.76 -14.67
N VAL A 200 -13.55 3.74 -13.43
CA VAL A 200 -12.68 2.66 -12.94
C VAL A 200 -13.19 1.97 -11.69
N CYS A 201 -14.11 2.56 -10.93
CA CYS A 201 -14.63 1.97 -9.70
C CYS A 201 -16.15 2.14 -9.50
N SER A 202 -16.71 1.30 -8.64
CA SER A 202 -18.03 1.50 -8.05
C SER A 202 -18.06 1.15 -6.56
N VAL A 203 -18.91 1.86 -5.84
CA VAL A 203 -19.19 1.69 -4.42
C VAL A 203 -20.69 1.51 -4.24
N THR A 204 -21.12 0.54 -3.44
CA THR A 204 -22.54 0.35 -3.07
C THR A 204 -22.65 0.00 -1.60
N PHE A 205 -23.38 0.78 -0.82
CA PHE A 205 -23.71 0.44 0.58
C PHE A 205 -24.93 -0.47 0.64
N GLU A 206 -24.92 -1.45 1.55
CA GLU A 206 -26.03 -2.41 1.67
C GLU A 206 -26.84 -2.25 2.95
N ASN A 207 -26.17 -2.25 4.11
CA ASN A 207 -26.82 -2.44 5.41
C ASN A 207 -26.91 -1.17 6.25
N PHE A 208 -26.58 -0.02 5.67
CA PHE A 208 -26.79 1.29 6.27
C PHE A 208 -27.01 2.34 5.18
N ASP A 209 -27.67 3.42 5.55
CA ASP A 209 -27.90 4.57 4.69
C ASP A 209 -26.83 5.62 4.94
N VAL A 210 -26.05 5.93 3.90
CA VAL A 210 -24.94 6.87 3.99
C VAL A 210 -25.42 8.31 4.19
N HIS A 211 -26.65 8.64 3.80
CA HIS A 211 -27.20 9.99 3.92
C HIS A 211 -27.76 10.28 5.32
N LYS A 212 -27.88 9.27 6.18
CA LYS A 212 -28.28 9.44 7.58
C LYS A 212 -27.12 9.92 8.46
N GLU A 213 -27.45 10.32 9.68
CA GLU A 213 -26.48 10.75 10.69
C GLU A 213 -25.36 9.72 10.90
N GLU A 214 -24.14 10.20 11.11
CA GLU A 214 -22.96 9.35 11.29
C GLU A 214 -23.07 8.41 12.52
N SER A 215 -23.83 8.84 13.53
CA SER A 215 -24.18 8.08 14.74
C SER A 215 -24.92 6.76 14.43
N LYS A 216 -25.58 6.67 13.26
CA LYS A 216 -26.31 5.49 12.80
C LYS A 216 -25.45 4.52 12.00
N ILE A 217 -24.23 4.90 11.61
CA ILE A 217 -23.31 4.02 10.89
C ILE A 217 -22.63 3.09 11.92
N PRO A 218 -22.82 1.76 11.80
CA PRO A 218 -22.22 0.80 12.73
C PRO A 218 -20.70 0.94 12.84
N LEU A 219 -20.17 0.69 14.03
CA LEU A 219 -18.72 0.65 14.28
C LEU A 219 -18.05 -0.57 13.63
N PHE A 220 -18.77 -1.69 13.58
CA PHE A 220 -18.37 -2.93 12.92
C PHE A 220 -19.51 -3.42 12.03
N GLY A 221 -19.17 -4.14 10.96
CA GLY A 221 -20.15 -4.73 10.05
C GLY A 221 -20.80 -3.73 9.08
N ALA A 222 -20.43 -2.45 9.09
CA ALA A 222 -20.86 -1.47 8.09
C ALA A 222 -20.28 -1.86 6.73
N LYS A 223 -21.10 -2.48 5.88
CA LYS A 223 -20.70 -3.19 4.67
C LYS A 223 -20.88 -2.33 3.42
N LEU A 224 -19.87 -2.34 2.57
CA LEU A 224 -19.94 -1.83 1.19
C LEU A 224 -19.49 -2.91 0.21
N TYR A 225 -19.97 -2.86 -1.02
CA TYR A 225 -19.32 -3.51 -2.15
C TYR A 225 -18.45 -2.50 -2.85
N PHE A 226 -17.17 -2.84 -2.99
CA PHE A 226 -16.22 -2.07 -3.77
C PHE A 226 -15.81 -2.89 -4.99
N ALA A 227 -16.03 -2.31 -6.16
CA ALA A 227 -15.48 -2.84 -7.39
C ALA A 227 -14.45 -1.86 -7.94
N LEU A 228 -13.28 -2.36 -8.31
CA LEU A 228 -12.23 -1.65 -9.01
C LEU A 228 -11.83 -2.51 -10.20
N ASP A 229 -11.84 -1.90 -11.39
CA ASP A 229 -11.67 -2.59 -12.65
C ASP A 229 -10.44 -3.52 -12.61
N GLU A 230 -10.65 -4.80 -12.94
CA GLU A 230 -9.61 -5.85 -12.98
C GLU A 230 -8.83 -6.13 -11.67
N VAL A 231 -9.23 -5.60 -10.52
CA VAL A 231 -8.50 -5.76 -9.24
C VAL A 231 -9.34 -6.37 -8.16
N VAL A 232 -10.53 -5.84 -7.93
CA VAL A 232 -11.36 -6.28 -6.82
C VAL A 232 -12.84 -6.09 -7.14
N ASN A 233 -13.65 -7.04 -6.69
CA ASN A 233 -15.10 -6.96 -6.64
C ASN A 233 -15.57 -7.83 -5.47
N CYS A 234 -15.37 -7.32 -4.26
CA CYS A 234 -15.69 -8.02 -3.03
C CYS A 234 -16.29 -7.03 -2.01
N PRO A 235 -17.00 -7.52 -0.98
CA PRO A 235 -17.44 -6.65 0.07
C PRO A 235 -16.29 -6.29 0.99
N GLU A 236 -16.28 -5.02 1.35
CA GLU A 236 -15.41 -4.45 2.36
C GLU A 236 -16.26 -3.96 3.54
N TYR A 237 -15.60 -3.64 4.65
CA TYR A 237 -16.25 -3.10 5.83
C TYR A 237 -15.57 -1.82 6.28
N PHE A 238 -16.33 -0.87 6.78
CA PHE A 238 -15.75 0.35 7.32
C PHE A 238 -14.88 0.05 8.54
N ALA A 239 -13.61 0.41 8.41
CA ALA A 239 -12.71 0.55 9.53
C ALA A 239 -12.57 2.04 9.86
N LYS A 240 -13.49 2.58 10.68
CA LYS A 240 -13.42 3.98 11.12
C LYS A 240 -12.06 4.23 11.77
N PHE A 241 -11.28 5.17 11.26
CA PHE A 241 -9.89 5.32 11.71
C PHE A 241 -9.77 5.72 13.18
N ALA A 242 -10.74 6.49 13.70
CA ALA A 242 -10.83 6.81 15.12
C ALA A 242 -10.97 5.56 15.99
N LEU A 243 -11.83 4.61 15.57
CA LEU A 243 -12.00 3.32 16.24
C LEU A 243 -10.72 2.49 16.16
N LEU A 244 -10.11 2.37 14.98
CA LEU A 244 -8.84 1.66 14.81
C LEU A 244 -7.75 2.26 15.73
N LYS A 245 -7.63 3.59 15.78
CA LYS A 245 -6.68 4.29 16.66
C LYS A 245 -6.92 3.96 18.13
N GLN A 246 -8.18 3.90 18.57
CA GLN A 246 -8.52 3.51 19.93
C GLN A 246 -8.14 2.05 20.22
N MET A 247 -8.54 1.11 19.36
CA MET A 247 -8.22 -0.32 19.54
C MET A 247 -6.70 -0.56 19.53
N MET A 248 -5.95 0.14 18.69
CA MET A 248 -4.49 0.11 18.68
C MET A 248 -3.91 0.62 20.01
N LYS A 249 -4.42 1.74 20.52
CA LYS A 249 -4.00 2.30 21.81
C LYS A 249 -4.24 1.34 22.97
N GLU A 250 -5.37 0.64 22.98
CA GLU A 250 -5.68 -0.42 23.96
C GLU A 250 -4.64 -1.56 23.93
N ASN A 251 -3.95 -1.77 22.80
CA ASN A 251 -2.93 -2.80 22.60
C ASN A 251 -1.49 -2.26 22.68
N GLY A 252 -1.28 -1.11 23.33
CA GLY A 252 0.04 -0.52 23.54
C GLY A 252 0.66 -0.01 22.24
N MET A 253 -0.15 0.53 21.33
CA MET A 253 0.32 1.12 20.08
C MET A 253 0.00 2.62 20.04
N GLU A 254 0.93 3.41 19.54
CA GLU A 254 0.76 4.84 19.35
C GLU A 254 0.80 5.21 17.87
N LEU A 255 -0.13 6.05 17.42
CA LEU A 255 -0.13 6.57 16.06
C LEU A 255 1.05 7.55 15.87
N VAL A 256 1.93 7.25 14.92
CA VAL A 256 3.12 8.09 14.61
C VAL A 256 3.09 8.68 13.19
N TYR A 257 2.19 8.19 12.33
CA TYR A 257 2.03 8.70 10.98
C TYR A 257 0.63 8.42 10.46
N THR A 258 0.00 9.39 9.81
CA THR A 258 -1.21 9.17 9.00
C THR A 258 -1.34 10.28 7.96
N LYS A 259 -1.75 9.92 6.74
CA LYS A 259 -2.10 10.88 5.68
C LYS A 259 -3.16 10.28 4.76
N PRO A 260 -4.07 11.08 4.20
CA PRO A 260 -4.82 10.69 3.00
C PRO A 260 -3.85 10.22 1.91
N LEU A 261 -4.15 9.12 1.21
CA LEU A 261 -3.23 8.51 0.25
C LEU A 261 -2.98 9.44 -0.96
N ASN A 262 -3.96 10.27 -1.33
CA ASN A 262 -3.84 11.29 -2.37
C ASN A 262 -2.92 12.47 -1.98
N GLU A 263 -2.58 12.58 -0.70
CA GLU A 263 -1.61 13.58 -0.22
C GLU A 263 -0.28 12.95 0.22
N GLY A 264 -0.27 11.65 0.47
CA GLY A 264 0.92 10.94 0.97
C GLY A 264 2.15 11.10 0.08
N TYR A 265 1.97 11.31 -1.23
CA TYR A 265 3.10 11.56 -2.14
C TYR A 265 3.88 12.83 -1.78
N LYS A 266 3.23 13.85 -1.19
CA LYS A 266 3.83 15.15 -0.88
C LYS A 266 4.99 15.00 0.11
N ASP A 267 4.90 14.02 1.00
CA ASP A 267 5.95 13.68 1.96
C ASP A 267 7.18 13.01 1.29
N PHE A 268 7.06 12.55 0.04
CA PHE A 268 8.11 11.75 -0.64
C PHE A 268 8.62 12.34 -1.96
N ILE A 269 7.93 13.33 -2.55
CA ILE A 269 8.27 13.90 -3.88
C ILE A 269 9.39 14.97 -3.84
N LYS A 270 10.06 15.18 -2.71
CA LYS A 270 11.25 16.05 -2.67
C LYS A 270 12.35 15.54 -3.61
N LYS A 271 13.14 16.46 -4.18
CA LYS A 271 14.26 16.13 -5.09
C LYS A 271 15.15 15.07 -4.42
N GLY A 272 15.44 13.96 -5.12
CA GLY A 272 16.23 12.86 -4.55
C GLY A 272 15.86 11.49 -5.09
N GLU A 273 16.27 10.44 -4.37
CA GLU A 273 16.08 9.03 -4.78
C GLU A 273 14.61 8.62 -4.90
N HIS A 274 13.76 9.14 -4.00
CA HIS A 274 12.32 8.88 -3.98
C HIS A 274 11.62 9.40 -5.24
N PHE A 275 11.99 10.59 -5.70
CA PHE A 275 11.53 11.15 -6.97
C PHE A 275 12.07 10.40 -8.19
N ARG A 276 13.33 9.94 -8.16
CA ARG A 276 13.87 9.08 -9.22
C ARG A 276 13.10 7.76 -9.34
N LEU A 277 12.74 7.15 -8.20
CA LEU A 277 11.92 5.93 -8.21
C LEU A 277 10.50 6.20 -8.73
N PHE A 278 9.90 7.31 -8.32
CA PHE A 278 8.57 7.75 -8.80
C PHE A 278 8.50 7.80 -10.33
N LYS A 279 9.51 8.41 -10.97
CA LYS A 279 9.64 8.46 -12.44
C LYS A 279 9.84 7.06 -13.04
N ARG A 280 10.77 6.27 -12.49
CA ARG A 280 11.08 4.93 -13.02
C ARG A 280 9.88 3.97 -12.96
N MET A 281 9.03 4.13 -11.95
CA MET A 281 7.83 3.31 -11.78
C MET A 281 6.65 3.79 -12.63
N ASN A 282 6.75 4.93 -13.33
CA ASN A 282 5.63 5.58 -14.00
C ASN A 282 4.41 5.68 -13.06
N ALA A 283 4.69 6.13 -11.82
CA ALA A 283 3.70 6.23 -10.75
C ALA A 283 2.60 7.25 -11.05
N LEU A 284 2.88 8.20 -11.94
CA LEU A 284 1.89 9.04 -12.61
C LEU A 284 2.02 8.85 -14.12
N GLU A 285 0.93 9.10 -14.81
CA GLU A 285 0.88 9.30 -16.25
C GLU A 285 1.62 10.58 -16.62
N ALA A 286 2.46 10.52 -17.65
CA ALA A 286 3.05 11.71 -18.26
C ALA A 286 2.05 12.26 -19.29
N PHE A 287 1.20 13.19 -18.84
CA PHE A 287 0.17 13.79 -19.67
C PHE A 287 0.73 15.05 -20.36
N GLY A 288 0.79 15.03 -21.69
CA GLY A 288 1.27 16.15 -22.49
C GLY A 288 0.18 16.77 -23.37
N ARG A 289 0.58 17.76 -24.17
CA ARG A 289 -0.34 18.44 -25.10
C ARG A 289 -0.80 17.53 -26.25
N LYS A 290 -0.03 16.51 -26.62
CA LYS A 290 -0.36 15.59 -27.74
C LYS A 290 -1.44 14.59 -27.35
N GLU A 291 -1.57 14.33 -26.05
CA GLU A 291 -2.55 13.47 -25.43
C GLU A 291 -3.89 14.19 -25.20
N MET A 292 -3.92 15.52 -25.36
CA MET A 292 -5.17 16.28 -25.27
C MET A 292 -6.13 15.90 -26.41
N SER A 293 -7.32 15.50 -26.02
CA SER A 293 -8.46 15.24 -26.89
C SER A 293 -9.57 16.28 -26.68
N ASP A 294 -10.34 16.56 -27.74
CA ASP A 294 -11.56 17.38 -27.66
C ASP A 294 -12.78 16.61 -27.18
N SER A 295 -12.66 15.29 -26.95
CA SER A 295 -13.76 14.51 -26.40
C SER A 295 -14.11 14.96 -24.98
N ASP A 296 -15.41 15.21 -24.73
CA ASP A 296 -15.92 15.69 -23.44
C ASP A 296 -15.56 14.74 -22.28
N GLY A 297 -15.58 13.43 -22.52
CA GLY A 297 -15.20 12.43 -21.52
C GLY A 297 -13.74 12.58 -21.09
N HIS A 298 -12.83 12.68 -22.05
CA HIS A 298 -11.40 12.85 -21.79
C HIS A 298 -11.10 14.18 -21.09
N ARG A 299 -11.70 15.28 -21.56
CA ARG A 299 -11.57 16.60 -20.92
C ARG A 299 -12.04 16.59 -19.48
N LYS A 300 -13.12 15.86 -19.15
CA LYS A 300 -13.59 15.72 -17.76
C LYS A 300 -12.58 14.98 -16.88
N GLU A 301 -11.99 13.91 -17.39
CA GLU A 301 -11.02 13.10 -16.65
C GLU A 301 -9.70 13.83 -16.39
N TYR A 302 -9.26 14.69 -17.32
CA TYR A 302 -7.97 15.37 -17.23
C TYR A 302 -8.07 16.89 -17.06
N SER A 303 -9.25 17.42 -16.71
CA SER A 303 -9.51 18.87 -16.64
C SER A 303 -8.45 19.66 -15.89
N LYS A 304 -7.96 19.16 -14.74
CA LYS A 304 -6.88 19.80 -13.97
C LYS A 304 -5.53 19.82 -14.70
N ALA A 305 -5.19 18.76 -15.45
CA ALA A 305 -3.97 18.71 -16.25
C ALA A 305 -4.04 19.69 -17.43
N TYR A 306 -5.21 19.82 -18.06
CA TYR A 306 -5.45 20.84 -19.09
C TYR A 306 -5.25 22.25 -18.53
N SER A 307 -5.91 22.58 -17.41
CA SER A 307 -5.75 23.89 -16.76
C SER A 307 -4.28 24.18 -16.45
N TYR A 308 -3.58 23.22 -15.84
CA TYR A 308 -2.18 23.39 -15.48
C TYR A 308 -1.27 23.67 -16.69
N LEU A 309 -1.39 22.89 -17.77
CA LEU A 309 -0.59 23.08 -18.98
C LEU A 309 -0.95 24.37 -19.74
N ASN A 310 -2.19 24.86 -19.62
CA ASN A 310 -2.58 26.15 -20.19
C ASN A 310 -2.02 27.32 -19.38
N GLU A 311 -1.97 27.19 -18.05
CA GLU A 311 -1.40 28.18 -17.13
C GLU A 311 0.14 28.21 -17.16
N HIS A 312 0.77 27.12 -17.59
CA HIS A 312 2.24 26.95 -17.66
C HIS A 312 2.67 26.60 -19.10
N PRO A 313 2.70 27.57 -20.03
CA PRO A 313 3.01 27.35 -21.44
C PRO A 313 4.39 26.72 -21.67
N GLU A 314 5.33 26.97 -20.76
CA GLU A 314 6.70 26.46 -20.80
C GLU A 314 6.84 24.97 -20.47
N GLN A 315 5.81 24.36 -19.85
CA GLN A 315 5.79 22.93 -19.56
C GLN A 315 5.22 22.16 -20.76
N GLU A 316 5.95 21.12 -21.20
CA GLU A 316 5.50 20.22 -22.27
C GLU A 316 4.57 19.12 -21.76
N PHE A 317 4.76 18.70 -20.50
CA PHE A 317 4.02 17.61 -19.85
C PHE A 317 3.80 17.88 -18.36
N VAL A 318 2.80 17.23 -17.79
CA VAL A 318 2.51 17.18 -16.36
C VAL A 318 2.31 15.73 -15.92
N GLY A 319 2.86 15.38 -14.75
CA GLY A 319 2.57 14.10 -14.12
C GLY A 319 1.18 14.13 -13.48
N THR A 320 0.26 13.26 -13.87
CA THR A 320 -1.08 13.17 -13.29
C THR A 320 -1.62 11.74 -13.27
N LEU A 321 -2.82 11.57 -12.72
CA LEU A 321 -3.71 10.45 -12.98
C LEU A 321 -5.01 11.00 -13.57
N SER A 322 -5.83 10.12 -14.12
CA SER A 322 -7.22 10.46 -14.43
C SER A 322 -7.96 10.88 -13.17
N ARG A 323 -9.01 11.70 -13.32
CA ARG A 323 -9.90 12.08 -12.23
C ARG A 323 -10.46 10.85 -11.52
N SER A 324 -10.88 9.83 -12.26
CA SER A 324 -11.48 8.62 -11.71
C SER A 324 -10.47 7.83 -10.85
N GLU A 325 -9.21 7.75 -11.26
CA GLU A 325 -8.14 7.14 -10.45
C GLU A 325 -7.81 7.98 -9.20
N TRP A 326 -7.80 9.31 -9.31
CA TRP A 326 -7.63 10.19 -8.15
C TRP A 326 -8.74 10.04 -7.12
N GLU A 327 -9.99 9.88 -7.58
CA GLU A 327 -11.13 9.60 -6.70
C GLU A 327 -10.92 8.27 -5.96
N VAL A 328 -10.42 7.21 -6.62
CA VAL A 328 -10.06 5.95 -5.94
C VAL A 328 -8.96 6.15 -4.90
N ILE A 329 -7.87 6.83 -5.24
CA ILE A 329 -6.77 7.07 -4.28
C ILE A 329 -7.26 7.84 -3.07
N SER A 330 -8.16 8.81 -3.25
CA SER A 330 -8.73 9.59 -2.15
C SER A 330 -9.54 8.76 -1.14
N MET A 331 -10.01 7.57 -1.53
CA MET A 331 -10.71 6.63 -0.65
C MET A 331 -9.78 5.91 0.32
N TYR A 332 -8.47 6.13 0.27
CA TYR A 332 -7.50 5.42 1.12
C TYR A 332 -6.66 6.39 1.95
N ARG A 333 -6.10 5.86 3.03
CA ARG A 333 -5.10 6.52 3.87
C ARG A 333 -3.93 5.59 4.15
N VAL A 334 -2.75 6.18 4.28
CA VAL A 334 -1.56 5.52 4.81
C VAL A 334 -1.45 5.82 6.30
N PHE A 335 -0.97 4.86 7.08
CA PHE A 335 -0.75 5.07 8.50
C PHE A 335 0.44 4.25 9.01
N ALA A 336 0.93 4.64 10.19
CA ALA A 336 1.82 3.82 10.99
C ALA A 336 1.60 4.03 12.48
N PHE A 337 1.64 2.92 13.21
CA PHE A 337 1.66 2.88 14.66
C PHE A 337 3.02 2.37 15.16
N LYS A 338 3.45 2.82 16.34
CA LYS A 338 4.67 2.36 17.03
C LYS A 338 4.25 1.60 18.29
N LYS A 339 4.83 0.44 18.55
CA LYS A 339 4.64 -0.28 19.82
C LYS A 339 5.29 0.53 20.94
N THR A 340 4.52 0.88 21.96
CA THR A 340 5.03 1.60 23.13
C THR A 340 5.93 0.68 23.95
N ASP A 341 7.03 1.22 24.46
CA ASP A 341 7.84 0.53 25.46
C ASP A 341 7.24 0.79 26.85
N PRO A 342 6.81 -0.25 27.60
CA PRO A 342 6.29 -0.08 28.95
C PRO A 342 7.30 0.54 29.92
N ASN A 343 8.61 0.45 29.62
CA ASN A 343 9.70 0.95 30.46
C ASN A 343 10.17 2.37 30.07
N GLU A 344 9.68 2.93 28.96
CA GLU A 344 10.03 4.28 28.53
C GLU A 344 9.28 5.30 29.40
N LYS A 345 9.99 5.96 30.32
CA LYS A 345 9.42 6.99 31.22
C LYS A 345 8.73 8.08 30.38
N ARG A 346 7.49 8.45 30.76
CA ARG A 346 6.72 9.56 30.16
C ARG A 346 7.30 10.95 30.47
N GLU A 347 8.61 11.14 30.44
CA GLU A 347 9.20 12.46 30.57
C GLU A 347 9.03 13.20 29.23
N THR A 348 8.40 14.37 29.31
CA THR A 348 8.13 15.37 28.26
C THR A 348 8.39 14.90 26.82
N ARG A 349 7.35 14.40 26.16
CA ARG A 349 7.35 14.16 24.71
C ARG A 349 7.56 15.48 23.98
N THR A 350 8.81 15.82 23.67
CA THR A 350 9.07 16.54 22.44
C THR A 350 8.53 15.68 21.30
N PRO A 351 7.76 16.23 20.35
CA PRO A 351 7.44 15.52 19.12
C PRO A 351 8.74 14.92 18.57
N GLU A 352 8.77 13.62 18.21
CA GLU A 352 9.89 13.08 17.42
C GLU A 352 10.11 14.11 16.30
N PRO A 353 11.30 14.74 16.20
CA PRO A 353 11.50 15.83 15.24
C PRO A 353 11.05 15.34 13.87
N GLU A 354 10.26 16.16 13.17
CA GLU A 354 10.00 15.92 11.76
C GLU A 354 11.37 15.71 11.12
N ILE A 355 11.63 14.47 10.70
CA ILE A 355 12.92 14.05 10.22
C ILE A 355 13.26 14.99 9.08
N SER A 356 14.35 15.76 9.19
CA SER A 356 14.89 16.46 8.02
C SER A 356 15.26 15.38 7.01
N GLU A 357 14.59 15.42 5.87
CA GLU A 357 14.68 14.40 4.82
C GLU A 357 15.96 14.54 3.98
N ASP A 358 16.87 15.43 4.39
CA ASP A 358 18.05 15.87 3.63
C ASP A 358 19.30 15.00 3.83
N GLU A 359 19.27 13.99 4.71
CA GLU A 359 20.39 13.04 4.80
C GLU A 359 20.24 11.90 3.79
N GLU A 360 20.98 12.04 2.69
CA GLU A 360 21.29 10.98 1.74
C GLU A 360 21.81 9.73 2.47
N PRO A 361 21.43 8.51 2.02
CA PRO A 361 22.04 7.30 2.56
C PRO A 361 23.56 7.32 2.31
N PRO A 362 24.37 6.76 3.23
CA PRO A 362 25.79 6.59 2.96
C PRO A 362 25.97 5.79 1.67
N ALA A 363 26.74 6.36 0.73
CA ALA A 363 27.05 5.75 -0.55
C ALA A 363 27.72 4.39 -0.30
N ARG A 364 26.95 3.30 -0.36
CA ARG A 364 27.52 1.97 -0.50
C ARG A 364 27.90 1.79 -1.97
N ASP A 365 29.19 1.62 -2.22
CA ASP A 365 29.83 1.47 -3.52
C ASP A 365 28.98 0.66 -4.51
N ARG A 366 28.33 1.38 -5.43
CA ARG A 366 27.80 0.87 -6.70
C ARG A 366 28.41 1.70 -7.83
N LYS A 367 29.73 1.86 -7.83
CA LYS A 367 30.45 2.31 -9.03
C LYS A 367 30.81 1.07 -9.86
N ARG A 368 30.47 1.14 -11.15
CA ARG A 368 30.67 0.14 -12.22
C ARG A 368 29.61 -0.96 -12.35
N ARG A 369 28.47 -0.61 -12.98
CA ARG A 369 27.77 -1.53 -13.91
C ARG A 369 26.60 -0.94 -14.70
N ASN A 370 26.13 0.26 -14.38
CA ASN A 370 24.93 0.81 -15.02
C ASN A 370 25.18 1.71 -16.25
N GLN A 371 26.41 1.89 -16.71
CA GLN A 371 26.67 2.78 -17.85
C GLN A 371 26.55 2.08 -19.21
N ASP A 372 26.77 0.77 -19.27
CA ASP A 372 26.80 0.04 -20.55
C ASP A 372 25.40 -0.50 -20.95
N GLU A 373 24.49 -0.75 -20.00
CA GLU A 373 23.11 -1.18 -20.30
C GLU A 373 22.18 -0.01 -20.70
N ASP A 374 22.47 1.20 -20.25
CA ASP A 374 21.66 2.39 -20.57
C ASP A 374 21.88 2.84 -22.03
N ASP A 375 23.09 2.71 -22.58
CA ASP A 375 23.40 3.12 -23.96
C ASP A 375 22.78 2.18 -25.03
N GLU A 376 22.61 0.90 -24.73
CA GLU A 376 22.02 -0.07 -25.66
C GLU A 376 20.49 0.11 -25.76
N TYR A 377 19.83 0.48 -24.65
CA TYR A 377 18.40 0.79 -24.61
C TYR A 377 18.02 2.04 -25.43
N TYR A 378 18.85 3.10 -25.40
CA TYR A 378 18.60 4.32 -26.19
C TYR A 378 19.02 4.20 -27.66
N LYS A 379 20.02 3.36 -27.99
CA LYS A 379 20.38 3.07 -29.39
C LYS A 379 19.26 2.32 -30.13
N GLN A 380 18.57 1.39 -29.47
CA GLN A 380 17.47 0.65 -30.09
C GLN A 380 16.21 1.50 -30.36
N ARG A 381 15.97 2.59 -29.61
CA ARG A 381 14.84 3.50 -29.87
C ARG A 381 15.12 4.52 -30.99
N ARG A 382 16.39 4.88 -31.26
CA ARG A 382 16.73 5.79 -32.37
C ARG A 382 16.60 5.15 -33.76
N GLN A 383 16.73 3.83 -33.86
CA GLN A 383 16.60 3.11 -35.14
C GLN A 383 15.16 2.77 -35.55
N LYS A 384 14.16 3.00 -34.68
CA LYS A 384 12.73 2.77 -34.99
C LYS A 384 11.94 4.05 -35.28
N ALA A 385 12.63 5.17 -35.50
CA ALA A 385 12.04 6.47 -35.81
C ALA A 385 12.51 7.04 -37.16
N HIS A 386 12.94 6.18 -38.08
CA HIS A 386 13.17 6.51 -39.48
C HIS A 386 12.45 5.53 -40.39
#